data_AF-A0A0G0DTP7-F1
#
_entry.id   AF-A0A0G0DTP7-F1
#
_cell.length_a   1.000
_cell.length_b   1.000
_cell.length_c   1.000
_cell.angle_alpha   90.00
_cell.angle_beta   90.00
_cell.angle_gamma   90.00
#
_symmetry.space_group_name_H-M   'P 1'
#
loop_
_entity.id
_entity.type
_entity.pdbx_description
1 polymer ?
#
loop_
_entity_poly.entity_id
_entity_poly.type
_entity_poly.pdbx_seq_one_letter_code
_entity_poly.pdbx_strand_id
1 'polypeptide(L)'
;MKKLLASLFILGFFFAGANHVHASILSEVLSQIQSLENEVSRLKSELKATSPYSSYWTRVVNNETKNFNPGGSLPIVANPIVTSVTHSSAILSANITLLGNPVYTVYGVCYSPISSIIPSITNGATCIGIPTTTTSLSATGPFMVPIISLVSNTKYNYRAYVANTNGISYSPLIEFTTLDLVTKYMCSDSDGGIAPFTKGAICRGSYCEVDSCRNANSLDEKSCDGAYLKSQNVICNCNNGACTRNIMSSLSQI
;
A
#
# COMPACT_ATOMS: atom_id res chain seq x y z
N MET A 1 2.56 44.73 -36.25
CA MET A 1 3.46 45.85 -35.90
C MET A 1 4.35 46.34 -37.05
N LYS A 2 4.85 45.48 -37.97
CA LYS A 2 5.62 45.94 -39.16
C LYS A 2 4.89 46.96 -40.07
N LYS A 3 3.55 46.98 -40.08
CA LYS A 3 2.75 47.95 -40.86
C LYS A 3 2.53 49.31 -40.17
N LEU A 4 2.67 49.40 -38.84
CA LEU A 4 2.51 50.66 -38.10
C LEU A 4 3.80 51.48 -38.08
N LEU A 5 4.96 50.80 -37.97
CA LEU A 5 6.28 51.45 -38.02
C LEU A 5 6.58 52.12 -39.37
N ALA A 6 6.08 51.55 -40.48
CA ALA A 6 6.21 52.16 -41.81
C ALA A 6 5.32 53.40 -42.00
N SER A 7 4.17 53.47 -41.32
CA SER A 7 3.23 54.58 -41.45
C SER A 7 3.66 55.82 -40.65
N LEU A 8 4.41 55.65 -39.55
CA LEU A 8 4.93 56.76 -38.76
C LEU A 8 6.13 57.45 -39.43
N PHE A 9 6.88 56.72 -40.25
CA PHE A 9 8.02 57.28 -41.00
C PHE A 9 7.57 58.22 -42.14
N ILE A 10 6.35 58.05 -42.65
CA ILE A 10 5.79 58.85 -43.77
C ILE A 10 5.19 60.19 -43.28
N LEU A 11 4.76 60.29 -42.01
CA LEU A 11 4.24 61.56 -41.46
C LEU A 11 5.34 62.52 -40.96
N GLY A 12 6.61 62.11 -40.92
CA GLY A 12 7.72 62.91 -40.37
C GLY A 12 8.33 63.94 -41.33
N PHE A 13 7.89 64.04 -42.58
CA PHE A 13 8.53 64.88 -43.60
C PHE A 13 7.83 66.22 -43.92
N PHE A 14 6.73 66.55 -43.26
CA PHE A 14 6.11 67.87 -43.38
C PHE A 14 6.13 68.56 -42.02
N PHE A 15 7.16 69.36 -41.76
CA PHE A 15 7.17 70.60 -40.96
C PHE A 15 8.65 70.93 -40.64
N ALA A 16 9.33 71.57 -41.59
CA ALA A 16 10.58 72.27 -41.31
C ALA A 16 10.24 73.52 -40.50
N GLY A 17 10.61 73.57 -39.22
CA GLY A 17 10.40 74.79 -38.42
C GLY A 17 10.58 74.74 -36.90
N ALA A 18 10.86 73.59 -36.28
CA ALA A 18 11.10 73.49 -34.83
C ALA A 18 12.20 72.47 -34.51
N ASN A 19 13.32 72.57 -35.22
CA ASN A 19 14.35 71.55 -35.25
C ASN A 19 15.40 71.80 -34.16
N HIS A 20 15.21 71.21 -32.98
CA HIS A 20 16.30 70.61 -32.17
C HIS A 20 15.75 70.03 -30.85
N VAL A 21 14.77 70.69 -30.22
CA VAL A 21 14.21 70.24 -28.93
C VAL A 21 13.23 69.05 -29.12
N HIS A 22 12.41 69.07 -30.17
CA HIS A 22 11.45 67.99 -30.47
C HIS A 22 12.12 66.67 -30.89
N ALA A 23 13.25 66.73 -31.60
CA ALA A 23 13.98 65.54 -32.01
C ALA A 23 14.64 64.83 -30.82
N SER A 24 15.13 65.59 -29.83
CA SER A 24 15.75 65.06 -28.60
C SER A 24 14.75 64.33 -27.72
N ILE A 25 13.56 64.91 -27.51
CA ILE A 25 12.48 64.29 -26.73
C ILE A 25 11.99 63.01 -27.43
N LEU A 26 11.86 63.03 -28.76
CA LEU A 26 11.46 61.85 -29.52
C LEU A 26 12.48 60.72 -29.44
N SER A 27 13.79 61.02 -29.51
CA SER A 27 14.84 60.01 -29.38
C SER A 27 14.90 59.38 -27.98
N GLU A 28 14.63 60.17 -26.93
CA GLU A 28 14.61 59.66 -25.55
C GLU A 28 13.41 58.73 -25.33
N VAL A 29 12.23 59.11 -25.83
CA VAL A 29 11.02 58.28 -25.74
C VAL A 29 11.18 56.96 -26.52
N LEU A 30 11.83 57.00 -27.70
CA LEU A 30 12.15 55.80 -28.48
C LEU A 30 13.10 54.84 -27.74
N SER A 31 14.13 55.40 -27.08
CA SER A 31 15.07 54.66 -26.23
C SER A 31 14.34 53.93 -25.09
N GLN A 32 13.44 54.64 -24.40
CA GLN A 32 12.67 54.08 -23.28
C GLN A 32 11.73 52.97 -23.73
N ILE A 33 11.05 53.13 -24.88
CA ILE A 33 10.20 52.10 -25.47
C ILE A 33 11.02 50.85 -25.80
N GLN A 34 12.20 51.01 -26.41
CA GLN A 34 13.06 49.87 -26.76
C GLN A 34 13.56 49.11 -25.53
N SER A 35 13.88 49.83 -24.45
CA SER A 35 14.28 49.23 -23.18
C SER A 35 13.15 48.38 -22.57
N LEU A 36 11.93 48.93 -22.55
CA LEU A 36 10.75 48.22 -22.06
C LEU A 36 10.44 46.97 -22.90
N GLU A 37 10.58 47.04 -24.22
CA GLU A 37 10.39 45.86 -25.09
C GLU A 37 11.39 44.73 -24.79
N ASN A 38 12.63 45.08 -24.47
CA ASN A 38 13.67 44.13 -24.10
C ASN A 38 13.39 43.50 -22.74
N GLU A 39 12.95 44.29 -21.76
CA GLU A 39 12.62 43.81 -20.42
C GLU A 39 11.39 42.88 -20.45
N VAL A 40 10.34 43.24 -21.19
CA VAL A 40 9.18 42.38 -21.44
C VAL A 40 9.59 41.06 -22.09
N SER A 41 10.55 41.10 -23.02
CA SER A 41 11.05 39.89 -23.70
C SER A 41 11.82 38.98 -22.74
N ARG A 42 12.61 39.56 -21.83
CA ARG A 42 13.34 38.84 -20.80
C ARG A 42 12.40 38.23 -19.75
N LEU A 43 11.42 38.97 -19.25
CA LEU A 43 10.45 38.44 -18.28
C LEU A 43 9.63 37.29 -18.89
N LYS A 44 9.32 37.35 -20.19
CA LYS A 44 8.69 36.24 -20.91
C LYS A 44 9.55 34.99 -20.97
N SER A 45 10.88 35.12 -21.12
CA SER A 45 11.77 33.96 -21.13
C SER A 45 11.96 33.35 -19.73
N GLU A 46 12.04 34.18 -18.69
CA GLU A 46 12.13 33.74 -17.29
C GLU A 46 10.85 33.02 -16.81
N LEU A 47 9.66 33.51 -17.17
CA LEU A 47 8.38 32.84 -16.91
C LEU A 47 8.28 31.48 -17.61
N LYS A 48 8.87 31.38 -18.81
CA LYS A 48 8.92 30.13 -19.59
C LYS A 48 9.86 29.10 -18.94
N ALA A 49 10.88 29.49 -18.19
CA ALA A 49 11.80 28.55 -17.55
C ALA A 49 11.29 27.99 -16.20
N THR A 50 10.37 28.69 -15.54
CA THR A 50 9.95 28.38 -14.16
C THR A 50 8.62 27.62 -14.06
N SER A 51 7.85 27.54 -15.14
CA SER A 51 6.56 26.82 -15.15
C SER A 51 6.71 25.38 -15.68
N PRO A 52 6.27 24.34 -14.95
CA PRO A 52 6.16 22.98 -15.48
C PRO A 52 5.17 22.84 -16.66
N TYR A 53 4.49 23.93 -17.03
CA TYR A 53 3.55 24.04 -18.16
C TYR A 53 4.06 24.98 -19.28
N SER A 54 5.36 25.30 -19.29
CA SER A 54 6.05 26.21 -20.22
C SER A 54 5.74 26.06 -21.73
N SER A 55 5.38 24.85 -22.19
CA SER A 55 5.03 24.57 -23.58
C SER A 55 3.63 25.09 -24.00
N TYR A 56 2.83 25.61 -23.06
CA TYR A 56 1.43 25.96 -23.26
C TYR A 56 1.21 27.34 -23.90
N TRP A 57 2.07 28.33 -23.64
CA TRP A 57 1.83 29.72 -24.02
C TRP A 57 2.30 30.11 -25.43
N THR A 58 3.18 29.32 -26.06
CA THR A 58 3.75 29.66 -27.38
C THR A 58 2.78 29.46 -28.56
N ARG A 59 1.56 28.94 -28.36
CA ARG A 59 0.63 28.59 -29.45
C ARG A 59 -0.63 29.47 -29.53
N VAL A 60 -0.73 30.54 -28.75
CA VAL A 60 -1.91 31.45 -28.80
C VAL A 60 -1.75 32.58 -29.83
N VAL A 61 -0.57 32.77 -30.42
CA VAL A 61 -0.32 33.94 -31.31
C VAL A 61 -0.67 33.69 -32.78
N ASN A 62 -0.86 32.44 -33.20
CA ASN A 62 -1.11 32.09 -34.59
C ASN A 62 -2.44 31.34 -34.65
N ASN A 63 -3.45 31.96 -35.26
CA ASN A 63 -4.85 31.51 -35.34
C ASN A 63 -5.05 30.19 -36.13
N GLU A 64 -4.41 29.11 -35.69
CA GLU A 64 -4.63 27.75 -36.14
C GLU A 64 -5.28 26.97 -34.99
N THR A 65 -6.58 26.67 -35.12
CA THR A 65 -7.28 25.73 -34.25
C THR A 65 -6.80 24.30 -34.52
N LYS A 66 -5.55 24.00 -34.15
CA LYS A 66 -5.13 22.61 -33.94
C LYS A 66 -5.74 22.15 -32.62
N ASN A 67 -6.74 21.29 -32.72
CA ASN A 67 -7.36 20.54 -31.63
C ASN A 67 -6.38 20.33 -30.47
N PHE A 68 -6.75 20.94 -29.36
CA PHE A 68 -6.03 20.93 -28.12
C PHE A 68 -6.00 19.50 -27.56
N ASN A 69 -4.90 18.76 -27.76
CA ASN A 69 -4.72 17.46 -27.11
C ASN A 69 -4.14 17.74 -25.71
N PRO A 70 -4.87 17.49 -24.61
CA PRO A 70 -4.38 17.76 -23.27
C PRO A 70 -3.14 16.91 -23.03
N GLY A 71 -2.04 17.53 -22.59
CA GLY A 71 -0.80 16.86 -22.24
C GLY A 71 -1.07 15.69 -21.30
N GLY A 72 -0.36 14.57 -21.51
CA GLY A 72 -0.60 13.34 -20.79
C GLY A 72 -0.57 13.51 -19.26
N SER A 73 -1.40 12.73 -18.56
CA SER A 73 -1.51 12.75 -17.10
C SER A 73 -1.24 11.37 -16.51
N LEU A 74 -0.71 11.33 -15.28
CA LEU A 74 -0.57 10.08 -14.54
C LEU A 74 -1.93 9.63 -14.00
N PRO A 75 -2.19 8.31 -13.92
CA PRO A 75 -3.32 7.79 -13.16
C PRO A 75 -3.16 8.09 -11.66
N ILE A 76 -4.26 8.09 -10.91
CA ILE A 76 -4.23 8.33 -9.45
C ILE A 76 -4.97 7.18 -8.75
N VAL A 77 -4.36 6.69 -7.68
CA VAL A 77 -4.91 5.70 -6.76
C VAL A 77 -4.89 6.25 -5.34
N ALA A 78 -5.98 6.06 -4.60
CA ALA A 78 -6.19 6.59 -3.26
C ALA A 78 -6.95 5.59 -2.37
N ASN A 79 -7.20 5.97 -1.13
CA ASN A 79 -7.99 5.20 -0.16
C ASN A 79 -7.52 3.73 -0.01
N PRO A 80 -6.24 3.49 0.35
CA PRO A 80 -5.79 2.14 0.65
C PRO A 80 -6.50 1.62 1.90
N ILE A 81 -6.93 0.36 1.88
CA ILE A 81 -7.67 -0.32 2.95
C ILE A 81 -7.13 -1.74 3.06
N VAL A 82 -7.06 -2.26 4.29
CA VAL A 82 -6.76 -3.66 4.57
C VAL A 82 -7.96 -4.30 5.28
N THR A 83 -8.39 -5.46 4.81
CA THR A 83 -9.48 -6.26 5.41
C THR A 83 -9.09 -7.73 5.51
N SER A 84 -9.89 -8.52 6.24
CA SER A 84 -9.75 -9.98 6.33
C SER A 84 -8.34 -10.45 6.70
N VAL A 85 -7.71 -9.75 7.67
CA VAL A 85 -6.37 -10.07 8.14
C VAL A 85 -6.41 -11.34 8.98
N THR A 86 -5.61 -12.33 8.60
CA THR A 86 -5.39 -13.58 9.33
C THR A 86 -3.94 -13.66 9.81
N HIS A 87 -3.53 -14.80 10.35
CA HIS A 87 -2.12 -15.04 10.71
C HIS A 87 -1.20 -15.20 9.49
N SER A 88 -1.74 -15.43 8.28
CA SER A 88 -0.96 -15.71 7.08
C SER A 88 -1.51 -15.10 5.78
N SER A 89 -2.58 -14.31 5.85
CA SER A 89 -3.22 -13.69 4.69
C SER A 89 -3.87 -12.35 5.04
N ALA A 90 -4.16 -11.55 4.00
CA ALA A 90 -4.95 -10.32 4.09
C ALA A 90 -5.58 -9.99 2.74
N ILE A 91 -6.56 -9.09 2.71
CA ILE A 91 -7.08 -8.49 1.47
C ILE A 91 -6.68 -7.02 1.44
N LEU A 92 -5.85 -6.67 0.46
CA LEU A 92 -5.37 -5.30 0.22
C LEU A 92 -6.23 -4.64 -0.85
N SER A 93 -6.76 -3.46 -0.58
CA SER A 93 -7.71 -2.79 -1.49
C SER A 93 -7.40 -1.30 -1.63
N ALA A 94 -7.71 -0.71 -2.78
CA ALA A 94 -7.61 0.74 -2.98
C ALA A 94 -8.59 1.21 -4.06
N ASN A 95 -8.71 2.53 -4.23
CA ASN A 95 -9.62 3.15 -5.19
C ASN A 95 -8.85 3.91 -6.27
N ILE A 96 -9.06 3.58 -7.55
CA ILE A 96 -8.53 4.35 -8.66
C ILE A 96 -9.44 5.56 -8.87
N THR A 97 -8.92 6.76 -8.63
CA THR A 97 -9.69 8.01 -8.70
C THR A 97 -9.49 8.77 -10.01
N LEU A 98 -8.39 8.49 -10.74
CA LEU A 98 -8.12 9.06 -12.06
C LEU A 98 -7.48 8.03 -12.99
N LEU A 99 -8.00 7.92 -14.21
CA LEU A 99 -7.52 6.96 -15.21
C LEU A 99 -6.14 7.29 -15.79
N GLY A 100 -5.75 8.57 -15.77
CA GLY A 100 -4.58 9.08 -16.51
C GLY A 100 -4.86 9.23 -18.01
N ASN A 101 -3.92 9.85 -18.72
CA ASN A 101 -3.92 9.99 -20.17
C ASN A 101 -2.49 9.76 -20.72
N PRO A 102 -2.22 8.66 -21.44
CA PRO A 102 -3.15 7.59 -21.78
C PRO A 102 -3.63 6.83 -20.53
N VAL A 103 -4.73 6.11 -20.68
CA VAL A 103 -5.35 5.35 -19.60
C VAL A 103 -4.36 4.32 -19.04
N TYR A 104 -4.41 4.09 -17.73
CA TYR A 104 -3.56 3.11 -17.06
C TYR A 104 -3.68 1.71 -17.66
N THR A 105 -2.55 1.00 -17.65
CA THR A 105 -2.40 -0.35 -18.20
C THR A 105 -2.13 -1.39 -17.13
N VAL A 106 -1.70 -0.98 -15.93
CA VAL A 106 -1.44 -1.87 -14.80
C VAL A 106 -1.85 -1.17 -13.50
N TYR A 107 -2.43 -1.93 -12.58
CA TYR A 107 -2.70 -1.49 -11.21
C TYR A 107 -2.38 -2.63 -10.24
N GLY A 108 -2.24 -2.34 -8.95
CA GLY A 108 -1.88 -3.40 -8.01
C GLY A 108 -1.52 -2.89 -6.62
N VAL A 109 -0.82 -3.76 -5.90
CA VAL A 109 -0.41 -3.52 -4.51
C VAL A 109 1.04 -3.90 -4.31
N CYS A 110 1.72 -3.19 -3.42
CA CYS A 110 3.06 -3.49 -2.93
C CYS A 110 3.05 -3.50 -1.41
N TYR A 111 3.68 -4.51 -0.81
CA TYR A 111 3.78 -4.67 0.64
C TYR A 111 5.14 -5.19 1.07
N SER A 112 5.54 -4.89 2.30
CA SER A 112 6.82 -5.33 2.87
C SER A 112 6.77 -5.44 4.39
N PRO A 113 7.39 -6.46 5.02
CA PRO A 113 7.55 -6.53 6.47
C PRO A 113 8.69 -5.63 6.99
N ILE A 114 9.46 -4.99 6.10
CA ILE A 114 10.58 -4.15 6.46
C ILE A 114 10.07 -2.75 6.83
N SER A 115 10.18 -2.39 8.10
CA SER A 115 9.65 -1.13 8.66
C SER A 115 10.27 0.13 8.04
N SER A 116 11.52 0.07 7.57
CA SER A 116 12.24 1.21 6.99
C SER A 116 11.93 1.47 5.51
N ILE A 117 11.13 0.61 4.86
CA ILE A 117 10.84 0.71 3.44
C ILE A 117 9.42 1.22 3.23
N ILE A 118 9.29 2.22 2.36
CA ILE A 118 8.01 2.67 1.79
C ILE A 118 7.77 1.86 0.52
N PRO A 119 6.88 0.84 0.49
CA PRO A 119 6.81 -0.12 -0.62
C PRO A 119 6.66 0.53 -1.99
N SER A 120 7.50 0.13 -2.94
CA SER A 120 7.42 0.51 -4.34
C SER A 120 7.79 -0.67 -5.23
N ILE A 121 7.50 -0.59 -6.53
CA ILE A 121 7.86 -1.66 -7.46
C ILE A 121 9.38 -1.82 -7.70
N THR A 122 10.21 -0.95 -7.14
CA THR A 122 11.67 -0.91 -7.39
C THR A 122 12.54 -1.09 -6.15
N ASN A 123 11.97 -1.20 -4.95
CA ASN A 123 12.74 -1.15 -3.70
C ASN A 123 12.70 -2.44 -2.87
N GLY A 124 12.51 -3.58 -3.52
CA GLY A 124 12.55 -4.90 -2.88
C GLY A 124 11.28 -5.25 -2.09
N ALA A 125 10.22 -4.44 -2.15
CA ALA A 125 8.91 -4.85 -1.69
C ALA A 125 8.32 -5.96 -2.57
N THR A 126 7.42 -6.77 -2.00
CA THR A 126 6.64 -7.72 -2.78
C THR A 126 5.48 -6.98 -3.43
N CYS A 127 5.40 -7.03 -4.76
CA CYS A 127 4.36 -6.35 -5.53
C CYS A 127 3.57 -7.32 -6.40
N ILE A 128 2.26 -7.14 -6.42
CA ILE A 128 1.32 -7.88 -7.27
C ILE A 128 0.68 -6.87 -8.22
N GLY A 129 0.92 -7.05 -9.52
CA GLY A 129 0.36 -6.23 -10.59
C GLY A 129 -0.70 -6.97 -11.39
N ILE A 130 -1.79 -6.27 -11.69
CA ILE A 130 -2.90 -6.73 -12.51
C ILE A 130 -2.89 -5.89 -13.79
N PRO A 131 -2.57 -6.48 -14.95
CA PRO A 131 -2.63 -5.79 -16.23
C PRO A 131 -4.09 -5.63 -16.65
N THR A 132 -4.44 -4.47 -17.22
CA THR A 132 -5.74 -4.26 -17.85
C THR A 132 -5.75 -4.98 -19.19
N THR A 133 -6.64 -5.96 -19.36
CA THR A 133 -6.79 -6.68 -20.62
C THR A 133 -7.90 -6.05 -21.47
N THR A 134 -8.05 -6.50 -22.72
CA THR A 134 -9.19 -6.12 -23.57
C THR A 134 -10.55 -6.54 -22.98
N THR A 135 -10.56 -7.48 -22.04
CA THR A 135 -11.75 -7.96 -21.33
C THR A 135 -11.99 -7.26 -19.99
N SER A 136 -10.96 -6.68 -19.36
CA SER A 136 -11.11 -5.80 -18.19
C SER A 136 -10.90 -4.35 -18.61
N LEU A 137 -12.00 -3.66 -18.91
CA LEU A 137 -11.93 -2.24 -19.24
C LEU A 137 -11.37 -1.45 -18.06
N SER A 138 -10.38 -0.61 -18.32
CA SER A 138 -9.84 0.33 -17.33
C SER A 138 -10.95 1.27 -16.86
N ALA A 139 -11.17 1.33 -15.55
CA ALA A 139 -12.23 2.10 -14.93
C ALA A 139 -11.75 2.72 -13.61
N THR A 140 -12.39 3.80 -13.19
CA THR A 140 -12.25 4.28 -11.82
C THR A 140 -13.05 3.36 -10.89
N GLY A 141 -12.70 3.39 -9.61
CA GLY A 141 -13.38 2.61 -8.59
C GLY A 141 -12.46 1.69 -7.79
N PRO A 142 -13.05 0.94 -6.84
CA PRO A 142 -12.30 0.09 -5.94
C PRO A 142 -11.79 -1.16 -6.65
N PHE A 143 -10.61 -1.62 -6.23
CA PHE A 143 -10.10 -2.94 -6.53
C PHE A 143 -9.57 -3.61 -5.26
N MET A 144 -9.49 -4.94 -5.28
CA MET A 144 -9.02 -5.75 -4.16
C MET A 144 -8.02 -6.79 -4.65
N VAL A 145 -7.01 -7.07 -3.83
CA VAL A 145 -5.96 -8.05 -4.10
C VAL A 145 -5.77 -8.91 -2.84
N PRO A 146 -6.18 -10.20 -2.87
CA PRO A 146 -5.88 -11.12 -1.78
C PRO A 146 -4.38 -11.46 -1.79
N ILE A 147 -3.77 -11.48 -0.61
CA ILE A 147 -2.38 -11.86 -0.39
C ILE A 147 -2.31 -12.99 0.63
N ILE A 148 -1.36 -13.91 0.42
CA ILE A 148 -1.18 -15.14 1.21
C ILE A 148 0.29 -15.31 1.58
N SER A 149 0.60 -16.35 2.37
CA SER A 149 1.95 -16.71 2.79
C SER A 149 2.67 -15.61 3.58
N LEU A 150 1.92 -14.85 4.39
CA LEU A 150 2.47 -13.87 5.31
C LEU A 150 2.99 -14.55 6.58
N VAL A 151 3.95 -13.91 7.22
CA VAL A 151 4.46 -14.34 8.54
C VAL A 151 3.47 -13.87 9.60
N SER A 152 3.15 -14.73 10.57
CA SER A 152 2.27 -14.41 11.69
C SER A 152 2.87 -13.36 12.62
N ASN A 153 2.02 -12.63 13.34
CA ASN A 153 2.42 -11.58 14.28
C ASN A 153 3.47 -10.60 13.70
N THR A 154 3.32 -10.23 12.43
CA THR A 154 4.30 -9.42 11.71
C THR A 154 3.63 -8.17 11.16
N LYS A 155 4.26 -7.01 11.40
CA LYS A 155 3.83 -5.72 10.86
C LYS A 155 4.27 -5.59 9.40
N TYR A 156 3.36 -5.15 8.54
CA TYR A 156 3.58 -4.90 7.13
C TYR A 156 3.23 -3.46 6.75
N ASN A 157 4.09 -2.87 5.93
CA ASN A 157 3.84 -1.64 5.19
C ASN A 157 3.13 -1.97 3.88
N TYR A 158 2.14 -1.18 3.47
CA TYR A 158 1.34 -1.38 2.26
C TYR A 158 1.10 -0.07 1.48
N ARG A 159 1.27 -0.13 0.15
CA ARG A 159 0.82 0.89 -0.82
C ARG A 159 0.16 0.23 -2.03
N ALA A 160 -0.91 0.82 -2.54
CA ALA A 160 -1.41 0.53 -3.87
C ALA A 160 -0.65 1.34 -4.93
N TYR A 161 -0.64 0.84 -6.17
CA TYR A 161 -0.05 1.54 -7.30
C TYR A 161 -0.90 1.41 -8.57
N VAL A 162 -0.75 2.37 -9.47
CA VAL A 162 -1.36 2.37 -10.80
C VAL A 162 -0.39 3.02 -11.79
N ALA A 163 -0.28 2.44 -12.99
CA ALA A 163 0.74 2.77 -13.97
C ALA A 163 0.17 2.93 -15.38
N ASN A 164 0.65 3.94 -16.09
CA ASN A 164 0.47 4.11 -17.53
C ASN A 164 1.84 4.31 -18.20
N THR A 165 1.85 4.62 -19.49
CA THR A 165 3.10 4.86 -20.24
C THR A 165 3.87 6.10 -19.78
N ASN A 166 3.24 7.02 -19.05
CA ASN A 166 3.88 8.22 -18.53
C ASN A 166 4.54 7.98 -17.17
N GLY A 167 4.16 6.93 -16.44
CA GLY A 167 4.76 6.58 -15.15
C GLY A 167 3.80 5.90 -14.18
N ILE A 168 4.17 5.94 -12.90
CA ILE A 168 3.52 5.20 -11.82
C ILE A 168 3.13 6.16 -10.71
N SER A 169 1.91 6.03 -10.23
CA SER A 169 1.42 6.70 -9.04
C SER A 169 1.12 5.69 -7.95
N TYR A 170 1.21 6.14 -6.71
CA TYR A 170 1.05 5.30 -5.54
C TYR A 170 0.08 5.94 -4.55
N SER A 171 -0.64 5.11 -3.81
CA SER A 171 -1.50 5.57 -2.72
C SER A 171 -0.69 6.13 -1.54
N PRO A 172 -1.35 6.75 -0.56
CA PRO A 172 -0.78 6.89 0.77
C PRO A 172 -0.28 5.56 1.34
N LEU A 173 0.72 5.62 2.23
CA LEU A 173 1.22 4.47 2.98
C LEU A 173 0.25 4.15 4.12
N ILE A 174 -0.09 2.88 4.29
CA ILE A 174 -0.73 2.37 5.51
C ILE A 174 -0.01 1.13 6.01
N GLU A 175 -0.30 0.78 7.25
CA GLU A 175 0.32 -0.35 7.94
C GLU A 175 -0.77 -1.30 8.45
N PHE A 176 -0.46 -2.59 8.51
CA PHE A 176 -1.29 -3.59 9.16
C PHE A 176 -0.41 -4.65 9.82
N THR A 177 -0.94 -5.37 10.80
CA THR A 177 -0.23 -6.46 11.49
C THR A 177 -1.02 -7.74 11.32
N THR A 178 -0.37 -8.80 10.87
CA THR A 178 -0.98 -10.14 10.81
C THR A 178 -1.33 -10.62 12.20
N LEU A 179 -2.37 -11.45 12.30
CA LEU A 179 -2.73 -12.03 13.59
C LEU A 179 -1.62 -12.96 14.08
N ASP A 180 -1.56 -13.16 15.38
CA ASP A 180 -0.69 -14.17 15.94
C ASP A 180 -1.17 -15.56 15.52
N LEU A 181 -0.23 -16.46 15.23
CA LEU A 181 -0.55 -17.85 15.04
C LEU A 181 -0.79 -18.40 16.44
N VAL A 182 -2.06 -18.43 16.86
CA VAL A 182 -2.44 -19.18 18.06
C VAL A 182 -2.18 -20.65 17.75
N THR A 183 -0.98 -21.10 18.08
CA THR A 183 -0.74 -22.52 18.28
C THR A 183 -1.64 -22.88 19.45
N LYS A 184 -2.80 -23.49 19.14
CA LYS A 184 -3.54 -24.21 20.16
C LYS A 184 -2.53 -25.22 20.67
N TYR A 185 -1.90 -24.96 21.83
CA TYR A 185 -0.90 -25.86 22.39
C TYR A 185 -1.55 -27.25 22.43
N MET A 186 -1.18 -28.11 21.49
CA MET A 186 -1.68 -29.47 21.47
C MET A 186 -1.18 -30.06 22.77
N CYS A 187 -2.11 -30.50 23.60
CA CYS A 187 -1.67 -31.24 24.76
C CYS A 187 -1.07 -32.55 24.21
N SER A 188 0.08 -32.95 24.76
CA SER A 188 0.71 -34.22 24.44
C SER A 188 0.55 -35.12 25.66
N ASP A 189 0.17 -36.36 25.40
CA ASP A 189 -0.07 -37.36 26.44
C ASP A 189 0.92 -38.51 26.28
N SER A 190 1.70 -38.81 27.31
CA SER A 190 2.81 -39.76 27.20
C SER A 190 2.37 -41.23 27.09
N ASP A 191 1.15 -41.55 27.52
CA ASP A 191 0.59 -42.90 27.50
C ASP A 191 -0.57 -43.06 26.50
N GLY A 192 -0.93 -41.98 25.79
CA GLY A 192 -1.88 -42.01 24.68
C GLY A 192 -3.34 -41.79 25.07
N GLY A 193 -3.65 -41.30 26.28
CA GLY A 193 -5.00 -40.87 26.64
C GLY A 193 -5.40 -41.31 28.05
N ILE A 194 -6.64 -41.80 28.19
CA ILE A 194 -7.10 -42.37 29.46
C ILE A 194 -6.51 -43.79 29.56
N ALA A 195 -5.31 -43.92 30.13
CA ALA A 195 -4.54 -45.14 30.20
C ALA A 195 -4.10 -45.47 31.65
N PRO A 196 -5.06 -45.73 32.56
CA PRO A 196 -4.84 -45.66 34.01
C PRO A 196 -3.89 -46.71 34.57
N PHE A 197 -3.46 -47.69 33.78
CA PHE A 197 -2.51 -48.73 34.17
C PHE A 197 -1.06 -48.38 33.79
N THR A 198 -0.85 -47.30 33.06
CA THR A 198 0.44 -46.75 32.68
C THR A 198 0.62 -45.44 33.43
N LYS A 199 1.82 -45.16 33.92
CA LYS A 199 2.09 -43.84 34.50
C LYS A 199 2.29 -42.84 33.36
N GLY A 200 1.33 -41.95 33.19
CA GLY A 200 1.30 -40.91 32.19
C GLY A 200 1.75 -39.54 32.68
N ALA A 201 1.94 -38.66 31.71
CA ALA A 201 2.21 -37.25 31.86
C ALA A 201 1.57 -36.49 30.70
N ILE A 202 0.83 -35.44 31.03
CA ILE A 202 0.28 -34.50 30.06
C ILE A 202 1.12 -33.24 30.04
N CYS A 203 1.43 -32.74 28.85
CA CYS A 203 2.15 -31.48 28.67
C CYS A 203 1.40 -30.53 27.74
N ARG A 204 1.36 -29.24 28.08
CA ARG A 204 0.87 -28.15 27.24
C ARG A 204 1.92 -27.03 27.21
N GLY A 205 2.72 -27.00 26.16
CA GLY A 205 3.89 -26.13 26.12
C GLY A 205 4.90 -26.54 27.21
N SER A 206 5.30 -25.61 28.08
CA SER A 206 6.23 -25.88 29.18
C SER A 206 5.57 -26.37 30.47
N TYR A 207 4.23 -26.40 30.53
CA TYR A 207 3.50 -26.88 31.71
C TYR A 207 3.20 -28.37 31.56
N CYS A 208 3.65 -29.20 32.51
CA CYS A 208 3.39 -30.63 32.52
C CYS A 208 2.82 -31.07 33.87
N GLU A 209 1.84 -31.97 33.82
CA GLU A 209 1.28 -32.68 34.97
C GLU A 209 1.47 -34.18 34.77
N VAL A 210 1.64 -34.91 35.87
CA VAL A 210 1.81 -36.37 35.86
C VAL A 210 0.66 -37.03 36.60
N ASP A 211 0.37 -38.27 36.23
CA ASP A 211 -0.58 -39.09 36.97
C ASP A 211 -0.13 -39.27 38.41
N SER A 212 -1.08 -39.17 39.32
CA SER A 212 -0.79 -39.18 40.75
C SER A 212 -1.85 -39.92 41.54
N CYS A 213 -1.42 -40.72 42.52
CA CYS A 213 -2.34 -41.37 43.42
C CYS A 213 -2.95 -40.32 44.35
N ARG A 214 -4.27 -40.13 44.26
CA ARG A 214 -5.00 -39.29 45.22
C ARG A 214 -5.03 -39.95 46.60
N ASN A 215 -5.13 -41.28 46.61
CA ASN A 215 -4.95 -42.15 47.78
C ASN A 215 -4.69 -43.59 47.30
N ALA A 216 -4.58 -44.55 48.21
CA ALA A 216 -4.32 -45.96 47.87
C ALA A 216 -5.39 -46.60 46.95
N ASN A 217 -6.60 -46.05 46.91
CA ASN A 217 -7.76 -46.61 46.21
C ASN A 217 -8.25 -45.72 45.04
N SER A 218 -7.46 -44.72 44.64
CA SER A 218 -7.86 -43.75 43.63
C SER A 218 -6.65 -43.10 42.95
N LEU A 219 -6.69 -43.08 41.62
CA LEU A 219 -5.74 -42.41 40.74
C LEU A 219 -6.37 -41.12 40.20
N ASP A 220 -5.64 -40.01 40.24
CA ASP A 220 -5.93 -38.81 39.46
C ASP A 220 -5.22 -38.95 38.11
N GLU A 221 -5.98 -39.41 37.12
CA GLU A 221 -5.55 -39.62 35.75
C GLU A 221 -5.56 -38.31 34.98
N LYS A 222 -4.44 -37.98 34.37
CA LYS A 222 -4.23 -36.81 33.54
C LYS A 222 -4.29 -37.25 32.08
N SER A 223 -5.18 -36.63 31.29
CA SER A 223 -5.30 -36.99 29.87
C SER A 223 -5.61 -35.80 28.97
N CYS A 224 -5.43 -36.01 27.67
CA CYS A 224 -5.74 -35.05 26.63
C CYS A 224 -7.16 -35.16 26.06
N ASP A 225 -7.90 -34.04 26.02
CA ASP A 225 -9.13 -33.88 25.22
C ASP A 225 -8.91 -32.81 24.14
N GLY A 226 -8.40 -33.26 23.00
CA GLY A 226 -7.97 -32.39 21.91
C GLY A 226 -6.77 -31.52 22.29
N ALA A 227 -7.02 -30.31 22.78
CA ALA A 227 -5.97 -29.43 23.30
C ALA A 227 -6.22 -28.93 24.73
N TYR A 228 -7.19 -29.54 25.40
CA TYR A 228 -7.53 -29.25 26.78
C TYR A 228 -6.95 -30.36 27.67
N LEU A 229 -6.43 -29.96 28.82
CA LEU A 229 -6.00 -30.87 29.87
C LEU A 229 -7.25 -31.36 30.61
N LYS A 230 -7.34 -32.67 30.83
CA LYS A 230 -8.41 -33.31 31.61
C LYS A 230 -7.81 -34.02 32.82
N SER A 231 -8.60 -34.05 33.89
CA SER A 231 -8.32 -34.80 35.11
C SER A 231 -9.51 -35.71 35.38
N GLN A 232 -9.28 -36.99 35.59
CA GLN A 232 -10.31 -37.95 35.95
C GLN A 232 -9.90 -38.73 37.19
N ASN A 233 -10.82 -38.88 38.14
CA ASN A 233 -10.62 -39.79 39.25
C ASN A 233 -10.98 -41.23 38.81
N VAL A 234 -9.99 -42.11 38.77
CA VAL A 234 -10.14 -43.54 38.47
C VAL A 234 -10.06 -44.35 39.76
N ILE A 235 -11.09 -45.17 40.04
CA ILE A 235 -11.16 -46.01 41.23
C ILE A 235 -10.37 -47.30 40.99
N CYS A 236 -9.21 -47.42 41.61
CA CYS A 236 -8.31 -48.56 41.46
C CYS A 236 -7.30 -48.64 42.61
N ASN A 237 -6.61 -49.76 42.75
CA ASN A 237 -5.45 -49.82 43.65
C ASN A 237 -4.30 -49.04 43.03
N CYS A 238 -4.09 -47.81 43.49
CA CYS A 238 -3.09 -46.92 42.93
C CYS A 238 -1.73 -47.15 43.59
N ASN A 239 -0.69 -47.29 42.76
CA ASN A 239 0.69 -47.33 43.21
C ASN A 239 1.57 -46.52 42.25
N ASN A 240 2.37 -45.60 42.77
CA ASN A 240 3.31 -44.78 41.99
C ASN A 240 2.70 -44.03 40.77
N GLY A 241 1.44 -43.60 40.85
CA GLY A 241 0.77 -42.88 39.77
C GLY A 241 0.26 -43.78 38.64
N ALA A 242 0.01 -45.06 38.91
CA ALA A 242 -0.69 -45.96 38.01
C ALA A 242 -1.55 -46.96 38.81
N CYS A 243 -2.63 -47.44 38.19
CA CYS A 243 -3.48 -48.50 38.71
C CYS A 243 -2.77 -49.86 38.59
N THR A 244 -2.87 -50.67 39.64
CA THR A 244 -2.33 -52.05 39.68
C THR A 244 -3.42 -53.11 39.51
N ARG A 245 -4.68 -52.78 39.84
CA ARG A 245 -5.88 -53.60 39.63
C ARG A 245 -7.14 -52.76 39.86
N ASN A 246 -8.24 -53.16 39.22
CA ASN A 246 -9.56 -52.58 39.45
C ASN A 246 -10.11 -53.04 40.81
N ILE A 247 -10.73 -52.12 41.54
CA ILE A 247 -11.46 -52.43 42.78
C ILE A 247 -12.87 -52.99 42.46
N MET A 248 -13.38 -52.75 41.24
CA MET A 248 -14.72 -53.13 40.80
C MET A 248 -14.85 -54.53 40.18
N SER A 249 -13.82 -55.38 40.20
CA SER A 249 -13.87 -56.72 39.59
C SER A 249 -14.32 -57.85 40.55
N SER A 250 -15.09 -57.56 41.59
CA SER A 250 -15.55 -58.57 42.57
C SER A 250 -17.06 -58.65 42.77
N LEU A 251 -17.89 -58.16 41.85
CA LEU A 251 -19.36 -58.25 41.95
C LEU A 251 -20.06 -58.81 40.69
N SER A 252 -19.45 -59.75 39.97
CA SER A 252 -20.16 -60.53 38.94
C SER A 252 -19.79 -62.02 38.88
N GLN A 253 -19.42 -62.61 40.02
CA GLN A 253 -19.48 -64.06 40.19
C GLN A 253 -20.00 -64.38 41.60
N ILE A 254 -21.32 -64.57 41.69
CA ILE A 254 -22.08 -65.63 42.38
C ILE A 254 -23.55 -65.44 41.98
#